data_AF-A0A7U4J904-F1
#
_entry.id   AF-A0A7U4J904-F1
#
_cell.length_a   1.000
_cell.length_b   1.000
_cell.length_c   1.000
_cell.angle_alpha   90.00
_cell.angle_beta   90.00
_cell.angle_gamma   90.00
#
_symmetry.space_group_name_H-M   'P 1'
#
loop_
_entity.id
_entity.type
_entity.pdbx_description
1 polymer ?
#
loop_
_entity_poly.entity_id
_entity_poly.type
_entity_poly.pdbx_seq_one_letter_code
_entity_poly.pdbx_strand_id
1 'polypeptide(L)' 'MTERQRAIFWAMRFEEIDYPTLGERHGISAEMVEAEFAAALTLFMRIVREPEPWWRRLWPW' A
#
# COMPACT_ATOMS: atom_id res chain seq x y z
N MET A 1 -3.19 0.98 -9.12
CA MET A 1 -2.17 0.05 -8.60
C MET A 1 -1.58 -0.68 -9.79
N THR A 2 -0.26 -0.68 -9.94
CA THR A 2 0.42 -1.50 -10.96
C THR A 2 0.39 -2.97 -10.53
N GLU A 3 0.68 -3.88 -11.47
CA GLU A 3 0.78 -5.31 -11.19
C GLU A 3 1.86 -5.61 -10.14
N ARG A 4 3.04 -4.97 -10.29
CA ARG A 4 4.15 -5.08 -9.33
C ARG A 4 3.76 -4.60 -7.92
N GLN A 5 3.11 -3.44 -7.82
CA GLN A 5 2.63 -2.91 -6.54
C GLN A 5 1.64 -3.85 -5.85
N ARG A 6 0.72 -4.43 -6.62
CA ARG A 6 -0.27 -5.39 -6.11
C ARG A 6 0.42 -6.66 -5.60
N ALA A 7 1.36 -7.20 -6.38
CA ALA A 7 2.12 -8.39 -6.00
C ALA A 7 2.93 -8.17 -4.72
N ILE A 8 3.67 -7.05 -4.62
CA ILE A 8 4.44 -6.67 -3.43
C ILE A 8 3.51 -6.50 -2.23
N PHE A 9 2.41 -5.76 -2.37
CA PHE A 9 1.44 -5.55 -1.30
C PHE A 9 0.84 -6.86 -0.80
N TRP A 10 0.46 -7.76 -1.70
CA TRP A 10 -0.12 -9.05 -1.36
C TRP A 10 0.87 -9.92 -0.58
N ALA A 11 2.08 -10.07 -1.12
CA ALA A 11 3.14 -10.86 -0.50
C ALA A 11 3.49 -10.35 0.91
N MET A 12 3.60 -9.03 1.09
CA MET A 12 3.87 -8.48 2.41
C MET A 12 2.69 -8.63 3.38
N ARG A 13 1.47 -8.32 2.92
CA ARG A 13 0.31 -8.22 3.82
C ARG A 13 -0.28 -9.58 4.22
N PHE A 14 -0.16 -10.58 3.37
CA PHE A 14 -0.79 -11.90 3.54
C PHE A 14 0.21 -13.07 3.61
N GLU A 15 1.40 -12.92 3.03
CA GLU A 15 2.45 -13.97 3.06
C GLU A 15 3.61 -13.60 4.01
N GLU A 16 3.58 -12.40 4.61
CA GLU A 16 4.58 -11.89 5.57
C GLU A 16 6.02 -11.91 5.02
N ILE A 17 6.18 -11.79 3.70
CA ILE A 17 7.50 -11.74 3.05
C ILE A 17 8.14 -10.38 3.28
N ASP A 18 9.43 -10.35 3.62
CA ASP A 18 10.18 -9.13 3.89
C ASP A 18 10.70 -8.42 2.62
N TYR A 19 11.17 -7.17 2.80
CA TYR A 19 11.65 -6.34 1.69
C TYR A 19 12.86 -6.91 0.95
N PRO A 20 13.91 -7.44 1.61
CA PRO A 20 15.05 -8.03 0.92
C PRO A 20 14.65 -9.22 0.03
N THR A 21 13.82 -10.14 0.54
CA THR A 21 13.39 -11.31 -0.24
C THR A 21 12.56 -10.90 -1.45
N LEU A 22 11.70 -9.88 -1.31
CA LEU A 22 10.95 -9.33 -2.44
C LEU A 22 11.85 -8.60 -3.44
N GLY A 23 12.90 -7.95 -2.97
CA GLY A 23 13.91 -7.31 -3.83
C GLY A 23 14.57 -8.33 -4.74
N GLU A 24 15.03 -9.44 -4.17
CA GLU A 24 15.59 -10.56 -4.92
C GLU A 24 14.58 -11.16 -5.93
N ARG A 25 13.34 -11.41 -5.50
CA ARG A 25 12.28 -11.97 -6.37
C ARG A 25 11.96 -11.08 -7.57
N HIS A 26 11.97 -9.76 -7.37
CA HIS A 26 11.57 -8.79 -8.39
C HIS A 26 12.74 -8.12 -9.12
N GLY A 27 13.99 -8.46 -8.77
CA GLY A 27 15.18 -7.88 -9.37
C GLY A 27 15.35 -6.38 -9.09
N ILE A 28 14.92 -5.91 -7.92
CA ILE A 28 14.97 -4.50 -7.49
C ILE A 28 15.58 -4.37 -6.09
N SER A 29 16.02 -3.18 -5.71
CA SER A 29 16.56 -2.96 -4.36
C SER A 29 15.43 -3.00 -3.32
N ALA A 30 15.79 -3.27 -2.06
CA ALA A 30 14.82 -3.26 -0.95
C ALA A 30 14.13 -1.89 -0.80
N GLU A 31 14.86 -0.79 -1.05
CA GLU A 31 14.32 0.58 -1.03
C GLU A 31 13.27 0.78 -2.14
N MET A 32 13.48 0.18 -3.31
CA MET A 32 12.48 0.20 -4.38
C MET A 32 11.24 -0.62 -4.02
N VAL A 33 11.40 -1.76 -3.33
CA VAL A 33 10.26 -2.53 -2.82
C VAL A 33 9.46 -1.70 -1.82
N GLU A 34 10.13 -1.03 -0.89
CA GLU A 34 9.49 -0.15 0.09
C GLU A 34 8.70 0.98 -0.59
N ALA A 35 9.28 1.63 -1.59
CA ALA A 35 8.59 2.68 -2.35
C ALA A 35 7.34 2.16 -3.08
N GLU A 36 7.42 0.98 -3.70
CA GLU A 36 6.28 0.35 -4.38
C GLU A 36 5.20 -0.10 -3.39
N PHE A 37 5.61 -0.65 -2.25
CA PHE A 37 4.71 -1.01 -1.16
C PHE A 37 3.98 0.23 -0.61
N ALA A 38 4.70 1.31 -0.33
CA ALA A 38 4.12 2.56 0.15
C ALA A 38 3.12 3.16 -0.85
N ALA A 39 3.41 3.11 -2.15
CA ALA A 39 2.49 3.54 -3.20
C ALA A 39 1.22 2.67 -3.24
N ALA A 40 1.37 1.35 -3.12
CA ALA A 40 0.24 0.41 -3.07
C ALA A 40 -0.64 0.65 -1.84
N LEU A 41 -0.02 0.78 -0.67
CA LEU A 41 -0.68 1.02 0.60
C LEU A 41 -1.43 2.37 0.61
N THR A 42 -0.81 3.43 0.08
CA THR A 42 -1.46 4.75 -0.04
C THR A 42 -2.73 4.68 -0.88
N LEU A 43 -2.69 3.96 -2.00
CA LEU A 43 -3.87 3.77 -2.84
C LEU A 43 -4.93 2.94 -2.12
N PHE A 44 -4.52 1.87 -1.43
CA PHE A 44 -5.42 1.04 -0.63
C PHE A 44 -6.13 1.86 0.44
N MET A 45 -5.40 2.66 1.23
CA MET A 45 -5.98 3.53 2.26
C MET A 45 -6.96 4.55 1.66
N ARG A 46 -6.66 5.10 0.48
CA ARG A 46 -7.57 6.03 -0.20
C ARG A 46 -8.89 5.37 -0.62
N ILE A 47 -8.85 4.10 -1.02
CA ILE A 47 -10.04 3.35 -1.42
C ILE A 47 -10.87 2.94 -0.19
N VAL A 48 -10.21 2.50 0.88
CA VAL A 48 -10.87 2.04 2.10
C VAL A 48 -11.42 3.20 2.94
N ARG A 49 -10.86 4.40 2.81
CA ARG A 49 -11.39 5.59 3.49
C ARG A 49 -12.78 5.91 2.94
N GLU A 50 -13.80 5.67 3.75
CA GLU A 50 -15.12 6.23 3.52
C GLU A 50 -14.99 7.77 3.41
N PRO A 51 -15.57 8.40 2.37
CA PRO A 51 -15.60 9.84 2.31
C PRO A 51 -16.37 10.34 3.53
N GLU A 52 -15.73 11.20 4.31
CA GLU A 52 -16.36 11.85 5.45
C GLU A 52 -17.68 12.49 4.99
N PRO A 53 -18.81 12.09 5.56
CA PRO A 53 -20.08 12.69 5.17
C PRO A 53 -20.04 14.19 5.40
N TRP A 54 -20.42 14.96 4.39
CA TRP A 54 -20.34 16.43 4.41
C TRP A 54 -20.99 17.05 5.65
N TRP A 55 -22.03 16.42 6.19
CA TRP A 55 -22.74 16.88 7.39
C TRP A 55 -21.90 16.79 8.68
N ARG A 56 -20.89 15.91 8.76
CA ARG A 56 -19.96 15.85 9.91
C ARG A 56 -19.02 17.05 9.96
N ARG A 57 -18.74 17.71 8.84
CA ARG A 57 -17.91 18.93 8.79
C ARG A 57 -18.64 20.17 9.31
N LEU A 58 -19.97 20.11 9.42
CA LEU A 58 -20.81 21.22 9.90
C LEU A 58 -21.13 21.11 11.39
N TRP A 59 -20.61 20.09 12.08
CA TRP A 59 -20.88 19.84 13.49
C TRP A 59 -19.67 20.30 14.32
N PRO A 60 -19.83 21.21 15.31
CA PRO A 60 -18.70 21.87 15.98
C PRO A 60 -18.07 21.06 17.13
N TRP A 61 -18.30 19.74 17.21
CA TRP A 61 -17.75 18.85 18.23
C TRP A 61 -17.45 17.46 17.66
#